data_AF-A0A251X9E1-F1
#
_entry.id   AF-A0A251X9E1-F1
#
_cell.length_a   1.000
_cell.length_b   1.000
_cell.length_c   1.000
_cell.angle_alpha   90.00
_cell.angle_beta   90.00
_cell.angle_gamma   90.00
#
_symmetry.space_group_name_H-M   'P 1'
#
loop_
_entity.id
_entity.type
_entity.pdbx_description
1 polymer ?
#
loop_
_entity_poly.entity_id
_entity_poly.type
_entity_poly.pdbx_seq_one_letter_code
_entity_poly.pdbx_strand_id
1 'polypeptide(L)'
;MDAAHELIPVIVLLSAGLLGVLLMQLFKMTSILGYFLAGILIGPHILGIVDESELIIFLAELGVVFLMFDIGLHLSLERLWEGRRQFLGYGLGQMLSAGLLFFAVALALGQSLEASFIIAGGLALSSTAIVLQLLSEQEETTSPVGRSATHILIFQDIAVVFLLILVMVLSDSTVSLIHSLGLALIKAIAVLVIVFLVGQYLLKPVLSWINHFNSMELFTTAILLIVLGTAAATGFAGLSLPLGAFLAGLMISETEFRYQVQAEIQPFRNLLLGLFFITVGLALDLSVITEYAFTIAAMVLVLFIFKISTLWLVARLSGGSPSFSMRLAILLGQGGEFALVLFGVAVQDRLLDNLTAQLLMATIGISFILTPFLVQFSHRLSCRLAQTECNIIKDNVCRGRVFIAGFGRVGQILARVLETENIAYTALDRDRERIAKGLSEGFNVAFGDPIQPKILTSAGAEKASAIVIAIDSMSCTKSIVDWLKQKQEHIPIFIHTCNPEDLENLKRINAKIVIDVDTSGYALCSAVLKHFNVSEAQIEAHLRLLKAEAEHDFEYLQQRFG
;
A
#
# COMPACT_ATOMS: atom_id res chain seq x y z
N MET A 1 -23.87 22.60 38.25
CA MET A 1 -22.83 23.40 37.57
C MET A 1 -21.61 22.54 37.28
N ASP A 2 -21.27 21.62 38.17
CA ASP A 2 -20.09 20.73 38.06
C ASP A 2 -20.07 19.87 36.79
N ALA A 3 -21.16 19.17 36.45
CA ALA A 3 -21.22 18.36 35.22
C ALA A 3 -21.09 19.17 33.92
N ALA A 4 -21.47 20.46 33.91
CA ALA A 4 -21.30 21.32 32.74
C ALA A 4 -19.83 21.75 32.57
N HIS A 5 -19.08 21.89 33.66
CA HIS A 5 -17.66 22.19 33.61
C HIS A 5 -16.84 20.98 33.12
N GLU A 6 -17.24 19.75 33.45
CA GLU A 6 -16.60 18.52 32.93
C GLU A 6 -16.75 18.33 31.42
N LEU A 7 -17.79 18.92 30.80
CA LEU A 7 -17.98 18.88 29.35
C LEU A 7 -17.12 19.89 28.57
N ILE A 8 -16.60 20.93 29.23
CA ILE A 8 -15.84 22.00 28.57
C ILE A 8 -14.61 21.44 27.84
N PRO A 9 -13.74 20.61 28.46
CA PRO A 9 -12.58 20.05 27.77
C PRO A 9 -12.97 19.24 26.54
N VAL A 10 -14.04 18.43 26.63
CA VAL A 10 -14.54 17.63 25.52
C VAL A 10 -15.03 18.52 24.37
N ILE A 11 -15.81 19.56 24.68
CA ILE A 11 -16.29 20.52 23.66
C ILE A 11 -15.11 21.24 22.99
N VAL A 12 -14.10 21.65 23.75
CA VAL A 12 -12.91 22.32 23.22
C VAL A 12 -12.13 21.38 22.30
N LEU A 13 -11.88 20.14 22.72
CA LEU A 13 -11.19 19.13 21.92
C LEU A 13 -11.92 18.86 20.60
N LEU A 14 -13.23 18.64 20.65
CA LEU A 14 -14.05 18.40 19.46
C LEU A 14 -14.09 19.62 18.53
N SER A 15 -14.21 20.82 19.09
CA SER A 15 -14.24 22.07 18.31
C SER A 15 -12.89 22.32 17.63
N ALA A 16 -11.79 22.13 18.35
CA ALA A 16 -10.45 22.27 17.81
C ALA A 16 -10.16 21.23 16.73
N GLY A 17 -10.54 19.97 16.97
CA GLY A 17 -10.43 18.89 15.99
C GLY A 17 -11.24 19.17 14.73
N LEU A 18 -12.49 19.61 14.88
CA LEU A 18 -13.35 20.01 13.75
C LEU A 18 -12.70 21.11 12.92
N LEU A 19 -12.22 22.18 13.56
CA LEU A 19 -11.53 23.28 12.87
C LEU A 19 -10.25 22.81 12.19
N GLY A 20 -9.46 21.97 12.85
CA GLY A 20 -8.24 21.39 12.30
C GLY A 20 -8.50 20.53 11.06
N VAL A 21 -9.51 19.65 11.13
CA VAL A 21 -9.93 18.81 9.99
C VAL A 21 -10.45 19.66 8.84
N LEU A 22 -11.32 20.66 9.11
CA LEU A 22 -11.82 21.58 8.08
C LEU A 22 -10.66 22.29 7.39
N LEU A 23 -9.69 22.78 8.16
CA LEU A 23 -8.51 23.45 7.63
C LEU A 23 -7.68 22.51 6.75
N MET A 24 -7.42 21.27 7.18
CA MET A 24 -6.71 20.28 6.36
C MET A 24 -7.47 19.92 5.08
N GLN A 25 -8.80 19.79 5.14
CA GLN A 25 -9.61 19.51 3.95
C GLN A 25 -9.52 20.65 2.92
N LEU A 26 -9.43 21.92 3.35
CA LEU A 26 -9.18 23.06 2.46
C LEU A 26 -7.84 22.94 1.72
N PHE A 27 -6.82 22.40 2.37
CA PHE A 27 -5.49 22.15 1.78
C PHE A 27 -5.35 20.78 1.10
N LYS A 28 -6.42 19.96 1.03
CA LYS A 28 -6.38 18.57 0.54
C LYS A 28 -5.32 17.72 1.27
N MET A 29 -5.22 17.90 2.57
CA MET A 29 -4.34 17.11 3.44
C MET A 29 -5.17 16.09 4.25
N THR A 30 -4.48 15.19 4.95
CA THR A 30 -5.16 14.18 5.76
C THR A 30 -5.76 14.79 7.03
N SER A 31 -6.91 14.26 7.47
CA SER A 31 -7.58 14.69 8.69
C SER A 31 -6.75 14.43 9.95
N ILE A 32 -5.93 13.37 9.95
CA ILE A 32 -5.00 13.04 11.05
C ILE A 32 -4.07 14.21 11.37
N LEU A 33 -3.50 14.85 10.34
CA LEU A 33 -2.64 16.02 10.52
C LEU A 33 -3.40 17.19 11.16
N GLY A 34 -4.68 17.34 10.85
CA GLY A 34 -5.54 18.41 11.38
C GLY A 34 -5.80 18.23 12.86
N TYR A 35 -6.08 17.00 13.30
CA TYR A 35 -6.21 16.65 14.71
C TYR A 35 -4.91 16.89 15.47
N PHE A 36 -3.78 16.43 14.92
CA PHE A 36 -2.47 16.61 15.54
C PHE A 36 -2.08 18.09 15.71
N LEU A 37 -2.23 18.90 14.65
CA LEU A 37 -1.97 20.34 14.73
C LEU A 37 -2.93 21.07 15.67
N ALA A 38 -4.20 20.66 15.71
CA ALA A 38 -5.17 21.21 16.67
C ALA A 38 -4.72 20.98 18.11
N GLY A 39 -4.20 19.78 18.42
CA GLY A 39 -3.61 19.47 19.73
C GLY A 39 -2.44 20.38 20.08
N ILE A 40 -1.48 20.54 19.17
CA ILE A 40 -0.34 21.45 19.38
C ILE A 40 -0.82 22.88 19.68
N LEU A 41 -1.82 23.37 18.93
CA LEU A 41 -2.33 24.74 19.06
C LEU A 41 -3.09 24.97 20.38
N ILE A 42 -3.96 24.06 20.79
CA ILE A 42 -4.76 24.24 22.01
C ILE A 42 -4.01 23.83 23.29
N GLY A 43 -2.87 23.14 23.13
CA GLY A 43 -2.08 22.63 24.22
C GLY A 43 -1.43 23.70 25.10
N PRO A 44 -0.86 23.27 26.25
CA PRO A 44 -0.33 24.15 27.29
C PRO A 44 0.75 25.11 26.78
N HIS A 45 1.51 24.69 25.76
CA HIS A 45 2.66 25.44 25.25
C HIS A 45 2.31 26.53 24.24
N ILE A 46 1.07 26.59 23.72
CA ILE A 46 0.64 27.62 22.75
C ILE A 46 -0.49 28.47 23.30
N LEU A 47 -1.73 27.96 23.27
CA LEU A 47 -2.89 28.70 23.75
C LEU A 47 -3.22 28.42 25.21
N GLY A 48 -2.79 27.28 25.75
CA GLY A 48 -3.04 26.89 27.15
C GLY A 48 -4.52 26.74 27.49
N ILE A 49 -5.33 26.28 26.52
CA ILE A 49 -6.79 26.16 26.70
C ILE A 49 -7.14 24.84 27.38
N VAL A 50 -6.32 23.80 27.15
CA VAL A 50 -6.55 22.45 27.65
C VAL A 50 -5.30 21.96 28.37
N ASP A 51 -5.46 21.62 29.64
CA ASP A 51 -4.44 20.92 30.43
C ASP A 51 -4.59 19.40 30.28
N GLU A 52 -3.51 18.67 30.48
CA GLU A 52 -3.57 17.21 30.58
C GLU A 52 -4.45 16.80 31.77
N SER A 53 -5.44 15.95 31.52
CA SER A 53 -6.31 15.38 32.55
C SER A 53 -6.45 13.88 32.33
N GLU A 54 -6.80 13.15 33.41
CA GLU A 54 -7.03 11.71 33.34
C GLU A 54 -8.07 11.34 32.27
N LEU A 55 -9.09 12.16 32.08
CA LEU A 55 -10.11 11.98 31.05
C LEU A 55 -9.51 12.06 29.64
N ILE A 56 -8.60 13.01 29.38
CA ILE A 56 -7.96 13.19 28.06
C ILE A 56 -7.02 12.03 27.75
N ILE A 57 -6.28 11.55 28.75
CA ILE A 57 -5.41 10.38 28.63
C ILE A 57 -6.28 9.15 28.31
N PHE A 58 -7.35 8.94 29.06
CA PHE A 58 -8.27 7.82 28.83
C PHE A 58 -8.93 7.88 27.44
N LEU A 59 -9.35 9.06 26.97
CA LEU A 59 -9.86 9.22 25.61
C LEU A 59 -8.82 8.89 24.54
N ALA A 60 -7.54 9.24 24.77
CA ALA A 60 -6.45 8.90 23.87
C ALA A 60 -6.21 7.38 23.85
N GLU A 61 -6.22 6.72 25.00
CA GLU A 61 -6.12 5.25 25.10
C GLU A 61 -7.25 4.55 24.34
N LEU A 62 -8.49 5.04 24.45
CA LEU A 62 -9.61 4.54 23.64
C LEU A 62 -9.37 4.74 22.14
N GLY A 63 -8.78 5.86 21.72
CA GLY A 63 -8.35 6.06 20.33
C GLY A 63 -7.39 4.96 19.86
N VAL A 64 -6.40 4.60 20.67
CA VAL A 64 -5.46 3.52 20.36
C VAL A 64 -6.16 2.15 20.35
N VAL A 65 -7.08 1.89 21.27
CA VAL A 65 -7.90 0.65 21.32
C VAL A 65 -8.65 0.45 20.01
N PHE A 66 -9.40 1.44 19.55
CA PHE A 66 -10.18 1.32 18.31
C PHE A 66 -9.30 1.26 17.06
N LEU A 67 -8.15 1.92 17.09
CA LEU A 67 -7.15 1.84 16.03
C LEU A 67 -6.56 0.43 15.94
N MET A 68 -6.13 -0.17 17.06
CA MET A 68 -5.62 -1.53 17.10
C MET A 68 -6.67 -2.57 16.70
N PHE A 69 -7.92 -2.36 17.12
CA PHE A 69 -9.04 -3.18 16.68
C PHE A 69 -9.22 -3.15 15.17
N ASP A 70 -9.18 -1.96 14.57
CA ASP A 70 -9.28 -1.80 13.11
C ASP A 70 -8.15 -2.50 12.38
N ILE A 71 -6.90 -2.40 12.88
CA ILE A 71 -5.78 -3.17 12.31
C ILE A 71 -6.08 -4.66 12.38
N GLY A 72 -6.53 -5.17 13.53
CA GLY A 72 -6.90 -6.57 13.69
C GLY A 72 -7.96 -7.03 12.68
N LEU A 73 -8.96 -6.19 12.39
CA LEU A 73 -9.99 -6.46 11.37
C LEU A 73 -9.44 -6.52 9.93
N HIS A 74 -8.42 -5.71 9.62
CA HIS A 74 -7.81 -5.67 8.28
C HIS A 74 -6.86 -6.84 8.02
N LEU A 75 -6.44 -7.55 9.06
CA LEU A 75 -5.62 -8.75 8.90
C LEU A 75 -6.49 -9.89 8.35
N SER A 76 -6.32 -10.16 7.05
CA SER A 76 -6.81 -11.38 6.43
C SER A 76 -5.66 -12.25 5.94
N LEU A 77 -5.58 -13.47 6.47
CA LEU A 77 -4.55 -14.45 6.11
C LEU A 77 -4.56 -14.78 4.60
N GLU A 78 -5.74 -14.71 3.98
CA GLU A 78 -5.94 -14.97 2.55
C GLU A 78 -5.25 -13.92 1.66
N ARG A 79 -5.41 -12.62 1.94
CA ARG A 79 -4.80 -11.53 1.13
C ARG A 79 -3.28 -11.52 1.25
N LEU A 80 -2.75 -11.92 2.40
CA LEU A 80 -1.31 -12.08 2.61
C LEU A 80 -0.71 -13.15 1.68
N TRP A 81 -1.47 -14.22 1.43
CA TRP A 81 -0.99 -15.36 0.64
C TRP A 81 -0.96 -15.09 -0.86
N GLU A 82 -1.96 -14.38 -1.38
CA GLU A 82 -2.07 -14.00 -2.80
C GLU A 82 -0.92 -13.09 -3.26
N GLY A 83 -0.42 -12.22 -2.37
CA GLY A 83 0.66 -11.26 -2.63
C GLY A 83 2.04 -11.64 -2.06
N ARG A 84 2.24 -12.88 -1.61
CA ARG A 84 3.37 -13.27 -0.72
C ARG A 84 4.76 -12.85 -1.19
N ARG A 85 5.05 -12.85 -2.50
CA ARG A 85 6.37 -12.45 -3.04
C ARG A 85 6.59 -10.94 -2.89
N GLN A 86 5.54 -10.13 -3.02
CA GLN A 86 5.60 -8.67 -2.84
C GLN A 86 5.57 -8.29 -1.35
N PHE A 87 4.72 -8.98 -0.58
CA PHE A 87 4.63 -8.83 0.87
C PHE A 87 5.96 -9.17 1.59
N LEU A 88 6.52 -10.37 1.33
CA LEU A 88 7.81 -10.78 1.91
C LEU A 88 9.01 -10.11 1.24
N GLY A 89 8.91 -9.73 -0.04
CA GLY A 89 10.02 -9.08 -0.75
C GLY A 89 10.19 -7.63 -0.33
N TYR A 90 9.18 -6.80 -0.62
CA TYR A 90 9.26 -5.36 -0.37
C TYR A 90 9.00 -5.02 1.10
N GLY A 91 7.97 -5.60 1.72
CA GLY A 91 7.57 -5.28 3.10
C GLY A 91 8.66 -5.63 4.11
N LEU A 92 9.00 -6.92 4.20
CA LEU A 92 10.07 -7.38 5.09
C LEU A 92 11.43 -6.79 4.71
N GLY A 93 11.75 -6.73 3.41
CA GLY A 93 13.01 -6.18 2.93
C GLY A 93 13.21 -4.71 3.33
N GLN A 94 12.17 -3.88 3.15
CA GLN A 94 12.20 -2.48 3.57
C GLN A 94 12.27 -2.36 5.10
N MET A 95 11.46 -3.11 5.84
CA MET A 95 11.42 -2.98 7.29
C MET A 95 12.75 -3.38 7.95
N LEU A 96 13.36 -4.47 7.49
CA LEU A 96 14.67 -4.91 8.00
C LEU A 96 15.79 -3.95 7.60
N SER A 97 15.82 -3.49 6.35
CA SER A 97 16.89 -2.59 5.89
C SER A 97 16.79 -1.20 6.53
N ALA A 98 15.61 -0.59 6.56
CA ALA A 98 15.39 0.69 7.24
C ALA A 98 15.60 0.54 8.76
N GLY A 99 15.04 -0.51 9.37
CA GLY A 99 15.19 -0.80 10.79
C GLY A 99 16.66 -0.94 11.18
N LEU A 100 17.47 -1.69 10.42
CA LEU A 100 18.89 -1.87 10.72
C LEU A 100 19.67 -0.54 10.64
N LEU A 101 19.38 0.32 9.66
CA LEU A 101 20.00 1.64 9.57
C LEU A 101 19.62 2.55 10.74
N PHE A 102 18.33 2.64 11.07
CA PHE A 102 17.88 3.46 12.20
C PHE A 102 18.38 2.90 13.53
N PHE A 103 18.46 1.58 13.69
CA PHE A 103 19.02 0.92 14.86
C PHE A 103 20.50 1.27 15.04
N ALA A 104 21.29 1.17 13.97
CA ALA A 104 22.71 1.52 14.01
C ALA A 104 22.92 3.01 14.36
N VAL A 105 22.09 3.91 13.83
CA VAL A 105 22.16 5.33 14.16
C VAL A 105 21.73 5.59 15.61
N ALA A 106 20.65 4.98 16.09
CA ALA A 106 20.20 5.14 17.47
C ALA A 106 21.28 4.70 18.47
N LEU A 107 21.91 3.53 18.24
CA LEU A 107 23.04 3.06 19.05
C LEU A 107 24.24 3.99 18.97
N ALA A 108 24.58 4.50 17.78
CA ALA A 108 25.69 5.44 17.60
C ALA A 108 25.45 6.78 18.33
N LEU A 109 24.18 7.17 18.51
CA LEU A 109 23.76 8.33 19.29
C LEU A 109 23.69 8.05 20.80
N GLY A 110 24.09 6.85 21.26
CA GLY A 110 24.19 6.50 22.67
C GLY A 110 22.89 6.02 23.30
N GLN A 111 21.86 5.71 22.50
CA GLN A 111 20.62 5.13 23.01
C GLN A 111 20.86 3.70 23.53
N SER A 112 20.05 3.25 24.51
CA SER A 112 20.12 1.87 24.98
C SER A 112 19.75 0.88 23.85
N LEU A 113 20.05 -0.40 24.04
CA LEU A 113 19.70 -1.42 23.06
C LEU A 113 18.18 -1.50 22.86
N GLU A 114 17.43 -1.43 23.97
CA GLU A 114 15.97 -1.48 24.00
C GLU A 114 15.37 -0.28 23.29
N ALA A 115 15.81 0.94 23.65
CA ALA A 115 15.38 2.17 23.00
C ALA A 115 15.70 2.15 21.50
N SER A 116 16.88 1.66 21.13
CA SER A 116 17.29 1.58 19.71
C SER A 116 16.40 0.66 18.89
N PHE A 117 15.94 -0.47 19.43
CA PHE A 117 14.98 -1.35 18.74
C PHE A 117 13.63 -0.67 18.54
N ILE A 118 13.15 0.06 19.55
CA ILE A 118 11.87 0.78 19.50
C ILE A 118 11.94 1.92 18.48
N ILE A 119 12.98 2.75 18.55
CA ILE A 119 13.23 3.86 17.61
C ILE A 119 13.31 3.33 16.18
N ALA A 120 14.10 2.27 15.96
CA ALA A 120 14.28 1.66 14.66
C ALA A 120 12.98 1.10 14.09
N GLY A 121 12.23 0.36 14.91
CA GLY A 121 10.94 -0.19 14.55
C GLY A 121 9.94 0.91 14.19
N GLY A 122 9.81 1.92 15.04
CA GLY A 122 8.91 3.05 14.83
C GLY A 122 9.25 3.84 13.56
N LEU A 123 10.51 4.22 13.36
CA LEU A 123 10.92 4.99 12.18
C LEU A 123 10.90 4.19 10.88
N ALA A 124 10.91 2.86 10.93
CA ALA A 124 10.76 2.01 9.74
C ALA A 124 9.32 2.04 9.17
N LEU A 125 8.31 2.30 10.00
CA LEU A 125 6.89 2.34 9.64
C LEU A 125 6.54 3.55 8.77
N SER A 126 5.48 3.43 7.98
CA SER A 126 4.90 4.49 7.14
C SER A 126 3.41 4.64 7.45
N SER A 127 2.83 5.83 7.32
CA SER A 127 1.39 6.03 7.53
C SER A 127 0.57 5.53 6.34
N THR A 128 -0.29 4.56 6.61
CA THR A 128 -1.26 3.98 5.67
C THR A 128 -2.28 5.01 5.22
N ALA A 129 -2.82 5.83 6.13
CA ALA A 129 -3.81 6.84 5.81
C ALA A 129 -3.30 7.87 4.79
N ILE A 130 -2.09 8.40 4.99
CA ILE A 130 -1.48 9.39 4.08
C ILE A 130 -1.24 8.78 2.70
N VAL A 131 -0.69 7.57 2.64
CA VAL A 131 -0.34 6.93 1.37
C VAL A 131 -1.58 6.54 0.58
N LEU A 132 -2.57 5.93 1.21
CA LEU A 132 -3.81 5.54 0.53
C LEU A 132 -4.62 6.75 0.08
N GLN A 133 -4.63 7.84 0.85
CA GLN A 133 -5.25 9.10 0.42
C GLN A 133 -4.54 9.67 -0.82
N LEU A 134 -3.21 9.77 -0.80
CA LEU A 134 -2.44 10.27 -1.95
C LEU A 134 -2.62 9.40 -3.20
N LEU A 135 -2.67 8.07 -3.05
CA LEU A 135 -2.95 7.15 -4.15
C LEU A 135 -4.38 7.30 -4.68
N SER A 136 -5.37 7.53 -3.80
CA SER A 136 -6.75 7.77 -4.19
C SER A 136 -6.90 9.08 -4.96
N GLU A 137 -6.30 10.16 -4.46
CA GLU A 137 -6.29 11.48 -5.12
C GLU A 137 -5.61 11.47 -6.50
N GLN A 138 -4.63 10.59 -6.69
CA GLN A 138 -3.95 10.39 -7.98
C GLN A 138 -4.61 9.32 -8.86
N GLU A 139 -5.69 8.68 -8.42
CA GLU A 139 -6.33 7.53 -9.08
C GLU A 139 -5.37 6.35 -9.33
N GLU A 140 -4.35 6.20 -8.48
CA GLU A 140 -3.27 5.21 -8.63
C GLU A 140 -3.39 4.01 -7.68
N THR A 141 -4.48 3.86 -6.95
CA THR A 141 -4.71 2.75 -6.00
C THR A 141 -4.54 1.37 -6.63
N THR A 142 -4.96 1.21 -7.89
CA THR A 142 -4.88 -0.06 -8.63
C THR A 142 -3.60 -0.20 -9.46
N SER A 143 -2.76 0.85 -9.51
CA SER A 143 -1.50 0.87 -10.25
C SER A 143 -0.47 -0.10 -9.64
N PRO A 144 0.61 -0.47 -10.36
CA PRO A 144 1.68 -1.29 -9.80
C PRO A 144 2.32 -0.68 -8.55
N VAL A 145 2.48 0.65 -8.51
CA VAL A 145 3.00 1.39 -7.35
C VAL A 145 2.01 1.32 -6.20
N GLY A 146 0.73 1.58 -6.47
CA GLY A 146 -0.34 1.51 -5.46
C GLY A 146 -0.47 0.12 -4.85
N ARG A 147 -0.53 -0.94 -5.67
CA ARG A 147 -0.57 -2.32 -5.18
C ARG A 147 0.65 -2.64 -4.32
N SER A 148 1.86 -2.30 -4.78
CA SER A 148 3.09 -2.59 -4.02
C SER A 148 3.14 -1.83 -2.70
N ALA A 149 2.71 -0.55 -2.70
CA ALA A 149 2.61 0.25 -1.49
C ALA A 149 1.63 -0.36 -0.50
N THR A 150 0.43 -0.76 -0.95
CA THR A 150 -0.56 -1.43 -0.10
C THR A 150 -0.01 -2.71 0.55
N HIS A 151 0.73 -3.55 -0.17
CA HIS A 151 1.32 -4.75 0.42
C HIS A 151 2.40 -4.44 1.46
N ILE A 152 3.21 -3.41 1.24
CA ILE A 152 4.21 -2.95 2.23
C ILE A 152 3.50 -2.40 3.47
N LEU A 153 2.45 -1.60 3.29
CA LEU A 153 1.68 -1.03 4.39
C LEU A 153 1.00 -2.13 5.22
N ILE A 154 0.37 -3.12 4.58
CA ILE A 154 -0.21 -4.27 5.29
C ILE A 154 0.87 -5.01 6.11
N PHE A 155 2.07 -5.19 5.56
CA PHE A 155 3.19 -5.78 6.31
C PHE A 155 3.56 -4.93 7.53
N GLN A 156 3.66 -3.62 7.35
CA GLN A 156 4.00 -2.69 8.42
C GLN A 156 2.92 -2.64 9.50
N ASP A 157 1.64 -2.61 9.13
CA ASP A 157 0.51 -2.62 10.05
C ASP A 157 0.50 -3.89 10.92
N ILE A 158 0.85 -5.05 10.34
CA ILE A 158 1.08 -6.29 11.12
C ILE A 158 2.27 -6.13 12.06
N ALA A 159 3.36 -5.55 11.57
CA ALA A 159 4.59 -5.42 12.33
C ALA A 159 4.45 -4.47 13.53
N VAL A 160 3.56 -3.47 13.48
CA VAL A 160 3.22 -2.60 14.61
C VAL A 160 2.84 -3.40 15.85
N VAL A 161 2.04 -4.46 15.68
CA VAL A 161 1.59 -5.32 16.78
C VAL A 161 2.78 -5.98 17.45
N PHE A 162 3.70 -6.54 16.66
CA PHE A 162 4.92 -7.16 17.18
C PHE A 162 5.83 -6.14 17.86
N LEU A 163 5.91 -4.90 17.35
CA LEU A 163 6.66 -3.82 17.97
C LEU A 163 6.05 -3.39 19.31
N LEU A 164 4.72 -3.32 19.43
CA LEU A 164 4.06 -3.00 20.70
C LEU A 164 4.27 -4.13 21.73
N ILE A 165 4.19 -5.39 21.31
CA ILE A 165 4.51 -6.53 22.17
C ILE A 165 5.99 -6.48 22.60
N LEU A 166 6.89 -6.11 21.68
CA LEU A 166 8.30 -5.97 21.98
C LEU A 166 8.54 -4.92 23.07
N VAL A 167 7.86 -3.77 23.04
CA VAL A 167 7.91 -2.76 24.11
C VAL A 167 7.54 -3.38 25.47
N MET A 168 6.43 -4.13 25.55
CA MET A 168 6.00 -4.78 26.79
C MET A 168 6.98 -5.85 27.29
N VAL A 169 7.60 -6.61 26.37
CA VAL A 169 8.56 -7.66 26.74
C VAL A 169 9.87 -7.04 27.23
N LEU A 170 10.31 -5.94 26.61
CA LEU A 170 11.54 -5.26 26.99
C LEU A 170 11.41 -4.49 28.31
N SER A 171 10.20 -4.08 28.70
CA SER A 171 9.95 -3.44 30.00
C SER A 171 9.98 -4.41 31.18
N ASP A 172 9.75 -5.71 30.93
CA ASP A 172 9.86 -6.76 31.96
C ASP A 172 11.31 -7.27 32.09
N SER A 173 12.06 -6.67 33.01
CA SER A 173 13.51 -6.84 33.22
C SER A 173 13.97 -8.19 33.82
N THR A 174 13.10 -9.21 33.87
CA THR A 174 13.32 -10.41 34.68
C THR A 174 13.75 -11.68 33.92
N VAL A 175 13.84 -11.68 32.57
CA VAL A 175 14.05 -12.91 31.80
C VAL A 175 15.19 -12.82 30.76
N SER A 176 16.03 -13.86 30.68
CA SER A 176 17.10 -13.96 29.68
C SER A 176 16.55 -13.95 28.24
N LEU A 177 17.06 -13.07 27.38
CA LEU A 177 16.57 -12.79 26.02
C LEU A 177 16.29 -14.04 25.17
N ILE A 178 17.15 -15.06 25.23
CA ILE A 178 17.05 -16.27 24.38
C ILE A 178 15.93 -17.23 24.84
N HIS A 179 15.78 -17.45 26.16
CA HIS A 179 14.62 -18.22 26.67
C HIS A 179 13.31 -17.45 26.51
N SER A 180 13.37 -16.11 26.60
CA SER A 180 12.23 -15.21 26.40
C SER A 180 11.69 -15.30 24.97
N LEU A 181 12.57 -15.31 23.96
CA LEU A 181 12.18 -15.39 22.55
C LEU A 181 11.48 -16.71 22.20
N GLY A 182 12.01 -17.86 22.66
CA GLY A 182 11.38 -19.16 22.43
C GLY A 182 10.01 -19.30 23.11
N LEU A 183 9.93 -18.85 24.36
CA LEU A 183 8.69 -18.90 25.15
C LEU A 183 7.65 -17.88 24.66
N ALA A 184 8.09 -16.70 24.20
CA ALA A 184 7.24 -15.71 23.55
C ALA A 184 6.66 -16.24 22.23
N LEU A 185 7.45 -16.94 21.42
CA LEU A 185 6.96 -17.54 20.17
C LEU A 185 5.88 -18.60 20.44
N ILE A 186 6.10 -19.48 21.42
CA ILE A 186 5.09 -20.48 21.81
C ILE A 186 3.82 -19.81 22.34
N LYS A 187 3.95 -18.80 23.21
CA LYS A 187 2.82 -18.01 23.71
C LYS A 187 2.07 -17.30 22.58
N ALA A 188 2.79 -16.70 21.63
CA ALA A 188 2.18 -16.03 20.47
C ALA A 188 1.39 -17.02 19.61
N ILE A 189 1.93 -18.20 19.32
CA ILE A 189 1.21 -19.26 18.61
C ILE A 189 -0.02 -19.72 19.40
N ALA A 190 0.11 -19.93 20.71
CA ALA A 190 -1.01 -20.32 21.57
C ALA A 190 -2.12 -19.26 21.58
N VAL A 191 -1.78 -17.98 21.67
CA VAL A 191 -2.72 -16.86 21.59
C VAL A 191 -3.43 -16.84 20.23
N LEU A 192 -2.70 -17.04 19.12
CA LEU A 192 -3.29 -17.12 17.78
C LEU A 192 -4.29 -18.28 17.66
N VAL A 193 -3.96 -19.46 18.20
CA VAL A 193 -4.87 -20.60 18.22
C VAL A 193 -6.11 -20.30 19.06
N ILE A 194 -5.96 -19.71 20.24
CA ILE A 194 -7.08 -19.31 21.10
C ILE A 194 -7.98 -18.30 20.38
N VAL A 195 -7.39 -17.27 19.76
CA VAL A 195 -8.11 -16.28 18.95
C VAL A 195 -8.89 -16.94 17.83
N PHE A 196 -8.26 -17.83 17.08
CA PHE A 196 -8.92 -18.56 16.00
C PHE A 196 -10.11 -19.38 16.51
N LEU A 197 -9.92 -20.13 17.59
CA LEU A 197 -10.98 -20.93 18.20
C LEU A 197 -12.12 -20.06 18.73
N VAL A 198 -11.83 -18.99 19.45
CA VAL A 198 -12.88 -18.14 20.02
C VAL A 198 -13.61 -17.35 18.93
N GLY A 199 -12.90 -16.87 17.90
CA GLY A 199 -13.51 -16.24 16.73
C GLY A 199 -14.50 -17.15 16.03
N GLN A 200 -14.09 -18.39 15.73
CA GLN A 200 -14.89 -19.34 14.96
C GLN A 200 -16.03 -19.98 15.79
N TYR A 201 -15.79 -20.32 17.06
CA TYR A 201 -16.73 -21.07 17.88
C TYR A 201 -17.56 -20.25 18.86
N LEU A 202 -17.14 -19.03 19.23
CA LEU A 202 -17.89 -18.15 20.13
C LEU A 202 -18.42 -16.92 19.42
N LEU A 203 -17.56 -16.13 18.76
CA LEU A 203 -17.99 -14.86 18.16
C LEU A 203 -18.90 -15.07 16.96
N LYS A 204 -18.55 -15.98 16.04
CA LYS A 204 -19.39 -16.25 14.87
C LYS A 204 -20.84 -16.62 15.22
N PRO A 205 -21.15 -17.57 16.12
CA PRO A 205 -22.53 -17.88 16.47
C PRO A 205 -23.22 -16.77 17.26
N VAL A 206 -22.51 -16.03 18.10
CA VAL A 206 -23.08 -14.87 18.82
C VAL A 206 -23.48 -13.78 17.83
N LEU A 207 -22.59 -13.41 16.91
CA LEU A 207 -22.85 -12.38 15.90
C LEU A 207 -23.94 -12.82 14.92
N SER A 208 -23.99 -14.09 14.51
CA SER A 208 -25.06 -14.59 13.64
C SER A 208 -26.42 -14.58 14.34
N TRP A 209 -26.46 -14.92 15.63
CA TRP A 209 -27.68 -14.84 16.44
C TRP A 209 -28.17 -13.40 16.57
N ILE A 210 -27.27 -12.44 16.84
CA ILE A 210 -27.62 -11.02 16.92
C ILE A 210 -28.09 -10.49 15.56
N ASN A 211 -27.40 -10.87 14.48
CA ASN A 211 -27.76 -10.45 13.13
C ASN A 211 -29.16 -10.94 12.72
N HIS A 212 -29.66 -12.04 13.29
CA HIS A 212 -31.03 -12.52 13.04
C HIS A 212 -32.12 -11.52 13.44
N PHE A 213 -31.83 -10.62 14.40
CA PHE A 213 -32.76 -9.57 14.80
C PHE A 213 -32.81 -8.39 13.83
N ASN A 214 -31.93 -8.33 12.82
CA ASN A 214 -31.85 -7.26 11.81
C ASN A 214 -31.83 -5.84 12.39
N SER A 215 -31.25 -5.66 13.58
CA SER A 215 -31.12 -4.36 14.26
C SER A 215 -29.66 -3.93 14.25
N MET A 216 -29.37 -2.82 13.57
CA MET A 216 -28.03 -2.22 13.57
C MET A 216 -27.62 -1.78 14.98
N GLU A 217 -28.55 -1.26 15.78
CA GLU A 217 -28.28 -0.84 17.16
C GLU A 217 -27.77 -2.00 18.03
N LEU A 218 -28.42 -3.17 17.94
CA LEU A 218 -27.99 -4.37 18.67
C LEU A 218 -26.63 -4.86 18.21
N PHE A 219 -26.39 -4.82 16.90
CA PHE A 219 -25.14 -5.27 16.30
C PHE A 219 -23.97 -4.37 16.71
N THR A 220 -24.11 -3.05 16.58
CA THR A 220 -23.10 -2.06 16.99
C THR A 220 -22.84 -2.12 18.49
N THR A 221 -23.87 -2.29 19.31
CA THR A 221 -23.72 -2.47 20.77
C THR A 221 -22.91 -3.72 21.10
N ALA A 222 -23.20 -4.84 20.43
CA ALA A 222 -22.46 -6.08 20.64
C ALA A 222 -21.00 -5.96 20.22
N ILE A 223 -20.71 -5.31 19.10
CA ILE A 223 -19.33 -5.05 18.66
C ILE A 223 -18.59 -4.21 19.71
N LEU A 224 -19.15 -3.07 20.12
CA LEU A 224 -18.53 -2.21 21.11
C LEU A 224 -18.27 -2.96 22.43
N LEU A 225 -19.21 -3.80 22.85
CA LEU A 225 -19.04 -4.66 24.03
C LEU A 225 -17.91 -5.67 23.86
N ILE A 226 -17.79 -6.30 22.68
CA ILE A 226 -16.70 -7.23 22.39
C ILE A 226 -15.36 -6.49 22.42
N VAL A 227 -15.21 -5.37 21.72
CA VAL A 227 -13.95 -4.61 21.64
C VAL A 227 -13.51 -4.15 23.03
N LEU A 228 -14.39 -3.45 23.75
CA LEU A 228 -14.08 -2.92 25.07
C LEU A 228 -13.93 -4.03 26.11
N GLY A 229 -14.74 -5.09 26.02
CA GLY A 229 -14.69 -6.24 26.91
C GLY A 229 -13.39 -7.02 26.78
N THR A 230 -12.92 -7.27 25.55
CA THR A 230 -11.64 -7.93 25.32
C THR A 230 -10.47 -7.04 25.72
N ALA A 231 -10.50 -5.73 25.43
CA ALA A 231 -9.49 -4.78 25.87
C ALA A 231 -9.38 -4.76 27.41
N ALA A 232 -10.51 -4.63 28.12
CA ALA A 232 -10.55 -4.65 29.58
C ALA A 232 -10.08 -6.00 30.16
N ALA A 233 -10.49 -7.13 29.57
CA ALA A 233 -10.05 -8.45 29.99
C ALA A 233 -8.53 -8.63 29.91
N THR A 234 -7.90 -8.13 28.84
CA THR A 234 -6.44 -8.11 28.72
C THR A 234 -5.80 -7.16 29.73
N GLY A 235 -6.40 -6.00 29.97
CA GLY A 235 -5.99 -5.05 31.02
C GLY A 235 -5.91 -5.72 32.40
N PHE A 236 -6.97 -6.44 32.80
CA PHE A 236 -7.00 -7.18 34.07
C PHE A 236 -6.02 -8.34 34.13
N ALA A 237 -5.62 -8.90 32.98
CA ALA A 237 -4.59 -9.92 32.88
C ALA A 237 -3.16 -9.35 32.95
N GLY A 238 -3.00 -8.03 33.13
CA GLY A 238 -1.70 -7.35 33.15
C GLY A 238 -1.10 -7.12 31.76
N LEU A 239 -1.92 -7.25 30.71
CA LEU A 239 -1.56 -6.90 29.33
C LEU A 239 -2.14 -5.51 28.98
N SER A 240 -1.66 -4.89 27.91
CA SER A 240 -2.19 -3.58 27.49
C SER A 240 -3.61 -3.67 26.91
N LEU A 241 -4.42 -2.61 27.09
CA LEU A 241 -5.74 -2.49 26.45
C LEU A 241 -5.69 -2.59 24.91
N PRO A 242 -4.74 -1.92 24.22
CA PRO A 242 -4.64 -2.01 22.76
C PRO A 242 -4.43 -3.43 22.24
N LEU A 243 -3.70 -4.28 22.98
CA LEU A 243 -3.51 -5.68 22.61
C LEU A 243 -4.83 -6.46 22.61
N GLY A 244 -5.66 -6.31 23.64
CA GLY A 244 -6.98 -6.98 23.65
C GLY A 244 -7.89 -6.50 22.53
N ALA A 245 -7.84 -5.21 22.22
CA ALA A 245 -8.58 -4.65 21.09
C ALA A 245 -8.12 -5.24 19.76
N PHE A 246 -6.81 -5.35 19.54
CA PHE A 246 -6.23 -6.02 18.37
C PHE A 246 -6.70 -7.48 18.27
N LEU A 247 -6.65 -8.24 19.37
CA LEU A 247 -7.10 -9.63 19.41
C LEU A 247 -8.59 -9.75 19.07
N ALA A 248 -9.44 -8.85 19.59
CA ALA A 248 -10.86 -8.81 19.22
C ALA A 248 -11.05 -8.58 17.71
N GLY A 249 -10.27 -7.67 17.12
CA GLY A 249 -10.30 -7.42 15.67
C GLY A 249 -9.91 -8.66 14.88
N LEU A 250 -8.84 -9.34 15.27
CA LEU A 250 -8.36 -10.56 14.63
C LEU A 250 -9.37 -11.73 14.77
N MET A 251 -10.05 -11.83 15.91
CA MET A 251 -11.10 -12.84 16.12
C MET A 251 -12.30 -12.60 15.19
N ILE A 252 -12.63 -11.35 14.89
CA ILE A 252 -13.74 -10.98 14.00
C ILE A 252 -13.34 -11.04 12.52
N SER A 253 -12.08 -10.78 12.17
CA SER A 253 -11.62 -10.77 10.77
C SER A 253 -11.79 -12.12 10.07
N GLU A 254 -11.79 -13.21 10.85
CA GLU A 254 -12.04 -14.59 10.42
C GLU A 254 -13.54 -14.95 10.28
N THR A 255 -14.44 -14.00 10.58
CA THR A 255 -15.90 -14.20 10.42
C THR A 255 -16.44 -13.54 9.15
N GLU A 256 -17.60 -14.00 8.68
CA GLU A 256 -18.30 -13.39 7.53
C GLU A 256 -18.78 -11.96 7.79
N PHE A 257 -18.85 -11.55 9.06
CA PHE A 257 -19.33 -10.26 9.50
C PHE A 257 -18.27 -9.15 9.43
N ARG A 258 -17.01 -9.45 9.07
CA ARG A 258 -15.88 -8.50 9.12
C ARG A 258 -16.18 -7.14 8.48
N TYR A 259 -16.82 -7.12 7.31
CA TYR A 259 -17.09 -5.89 6.56
C TYR A 259 -18.22 -5.09 7.19
N GLN A 260 -19.23 -5.76 7.74
CA GLN A 260 -20.31 -5.13 8.47
C GLN A 260 -19.78 -4.53 9.77
N VAL A 261 -18.96 -5.28 10.52
CA VAL A 261 -18.29 -4.77 11.73
C VAL A 261 -17.42 -3.55 11.41
N GLN A 262 -16.65 -3.62 10.32
CA GLN A 262 -15.82 -2.51 9.87
C GLN A 262 -16.64 -1.25 9.57
N ALA A 263 -17.79 -1.38 8.90
CA ALA A 263 -18.66 -0.24 8.61
C ALA A 263 -19.25 0.38 9.90
N GLU A 264 -19.68 -0.46 10.85
CA GLU A 264 -20.28 0.01 12.10
C GLU A 264 -19.27 0.64 13.07
N ILE A 265 -18.03 0.14 13.12
CA ILE A 265 -16.99 0.69 14.00
C ILE A 265 -16.35 1.97 13.43
N GLN A 266 -16.41 2.17 12.11
CA GLN A 266 -15.70 3.23 11.40
C GLN A 266 -15.95 4.64 11.98
N PRO A 267 -17.19 5.05 12.34
CA PRO A 267 -17.43 6.37 12.93
C PRO A 267 -16.74 6.55 14.28
N PHE A 268 -16.81 5.54 15.15
CA PHE A 268 -16.19 5.56 16.48
C PHE A 268 -14.67 5.60 16.37
N ARG A 269 -14.12 4.72 15.53
CA ARG A 269 -12.69 4.68 15.25
C ARG A 269 -12.19 6.04 14.78
N ASN A 270 -12.81 6.64 13.77
CA ASN A 270 -12.36 7.91 13.22
C ASN A 270 -12.41 9.05 14.23
N LEU A 271 -13.45 9.09 15.08
CA LEU A 271 -13.60 10.10 16.13
C LEU A 271 -12.53 9.93 17.22
N LEU A 272 -12.40 8.72 17.78
CA LEU A 272 -11.49 8.42 18.88
C LEU A 272 -10.02 8.52 18.44
N LEU A 273 -9.71 8.10 17.22
CA LEU A 273 -8.40 8.28 16.62
C LEU A 273 -8.05 9.77 16.46
N GLY A 274 -9.02 10.61 16.09
CA GLY A 274 -8.83 12.06 16.07
C GLY A 274 -8.50 12.62 17.45
N LEU A 275 -9.22 12.18 18.48
CA LEU A 275 -8.92 12.57 19.87
C LEU A 275 -7.54 12.11 20.32
N PHE A 276 -7.12 10.89 19.97
CA PHE A 276 -5.76 10.41 20.22
C PHE A 276 -4.71 11.34 19.61
N PHE A 277 -4.84 11.70 18.32
CA PHE A 277 -3.86 12.59 17.67
C PHE A 277 -3.86 13.99 18.26
N ILE A 278 -5.00 14.51 18.72
CA ILE A 278 -5.05 15.76 19.48
C ILE A 278 -4.20 15.60 20.76
N THR A 279 -4.38 14.52 21.52
CA THR A 279 -3.61 14.29 22.76
C THR A 279 -2.12 14.14 22.51
N VAL A 280 -1.70 13.45 21.44
CA VAL A 280 -0.29 13.42 21.03
C VAL A 280 0.22 14.83 20.72
N GLY A 281 -0.60 15.67 20.09
CA GLY A 281 -0.27 17.07 19.86
C GLY A 281 -0.16 17.90 21.14
N LEU A 282 -1.03 17.66 22.13
CA LEU A 282 -0.99 18.31 23.46
C LEU A 282 0.31 18.00 24.20
N ALA A 283 0.80 16.76 24.08
CA ALA A 283 2.01 16.29 24.75
C ALA A 283 3.31 16.90 24.16
N LEU A 284 3.25 17.57 23.00
CA LEU A 284 4.42 18.21 22.42
C LEU A 284 4.72 19.56 23.09
N ASP A 285 5.95 19.71 23.55
CA ASP A 285 6.47 20.96 24.06
C ASP A 285 7.04 21.81 22.91
N LEU A 286 6.42 22.96 22.66
CA LEU A 286 6.89 23.87 21.62
C LEU A 286 8.27 24.45 21.96
N SER A 287 8.61 24.61 23.23
CA SER A 287 9.93 25.07 23.65
C SER A 287 11.02 24.11 23.17
N VAL A 288 10.82 22.80 23.38
CA VAL A 288 11.68 21.73 22.86
C VAL A 288 11.75 21.77 21.34
N ILE A 289 10.63 21.93 20.64
CA ILE A 289 10.62 22.00 19.16
C ILE A 289 11.45 23.19 18.66
N THR A 290 11.34 24.36 19.30
CA THR A 290 12.10 25.55 18.90
C THR A 290 13.57 25.46 19.27
N GLU A 291 13.90 24.92 20.44
CA GLU A 291 15.28 24.72 20.91
C GLU A 291 16.03 23.71 20.03
N TYR A 292 15.37 22.60 19.68
CA TYR A 292 15.93 21.51 18.89
C TYR A 292 15.54 21.58 17.42
N ALA A 293 15.10 22.73 16.90
CA ALA A 293 14.59 22.88 15.53
C ALA A 293 15.58 22.36 14.47
N PHE A 294 16.88 22.65 14.65
CA PHE A 294 17.93 22.15 13.75
C PHE A 294 18.12 20.64 13.83
N THR A 295 18.05 20.07 15.04
CA THR A 295 18.13 18.62 15.26
C THR A 295 16.94 17.91 14.62
N ILE A 296 15.73 18.43 14.81
CA ILE A 296 14.50 17.90 14.21
C ILE A 296 14.59 17.99 12.68
N ALA A 297 15.02 19.12 12.12
CA ALA A 297 15.21 19.26 10.68
C ALA A 297 16.23 18.24 10.12
N ALA A 298 17.32 18.00 10.84
CA ALA A 298 18.29 16.97 10.49
C ALA A 298 17.69 15.55 10.58
N MET A 299 16.91 15.26 11.63
CA MET A 299 16.21 13.97 11.79
C MET A 299 15.20 13.73 10.67
N VAL A 300 14.43 14.74 10.27
CA VAL A 300 13.49 14.67 9.13
C VAL A 300 14.23 14.35 7.84
N LEU A 301 15.37 15.01 7.60
CA LEU A 301 16.19 14.76 6.42
C LEU A 301 16.73 13.32 6.44
N VAL A 302 17.27 12.87 7.57
CA VAL A 302 17.77 11.49 7.74
C VAL A 302 16.66 10.47 7.54
N LEU A 303 15.46 10.71 8.10
CA LEU A 303 14.28 9.86 7.92
C LEU A 303 13.99 9.64 6.44
N PHE A 304 13.84 10.73 5.67
CA PHE A 304 13.57 10.63 4.24
C PHE A 304 14.72 9.98 3.47
N ILE A 305 15.97 10.36 3.72
CA ILE A 305 17.14 9.79 3.03
C ILE A 305 17.19 8.29 3.26
N PHE A 306 17.08 7.84 4.51
CA PHE A 306 17.23 6.43 4.86
C PHE A 306 16.05 5.61 4.32
N LYS A 307 14.81 6.06 4.50
CA LYS A 307 13.65 5.32 4.00
C LYS A 307 13.61 5.28 2.48
N ILE A 308 13.85 6.41 1.81
CA ILE A 308 13.85 6.46 0.34
C ILE A 308 14.98 5.60 -0.21
N SER A 309 16.20 5.69 0.33
CA SER A 309 17.34 4.91 -0.18
C SER A 309 17.18 3.41 0.02
N THR A 310 16.76 2.98 1.22
CA THR A 310 16.55 1.55 1.53
C THR A 310 15.43 0.96 0.70
N LEU A 311 14.27 1.62 0.63
CA LEU A 311 13.15 1.12 -0.16
C LEU A 311 13.45 1.16 -1.67
N TRP A 312 14.14 2.19 -2.16
CA TRP A 312 14.59 2.22 -3.55
C TRP A 312 15.54 1.04 -3.85
N LEU A 313 16.50 0.78 -2.98
CA LEU A 313 17.45 -0.33 -3.14
C LEU A 313 16.74 -1.69 -3.13
N VAL A 314 15.88 -1.94 -2.14
CA VAL A 314 15.06 -3.17 -2.04
C VAL A 314 14.24 -3.35 -3.31
N ALA A 315 13.63 -2.27 -3.82
CA ALA A 315 12.82 -2.34 -5.00
C ALA A 315 13.61 -2.59 -6.30
N ARG A 316 14.82 -2.03 -6.40
CA ARG A 316 15.73 -2.27 -7.52
C ARG A 316 16.26 -3.70 -7.53
N LEU A 317 16.65 -4.22 -6.37
CA LEU A 317 17.14 -5.60 -6.22
C LEU A 317 16.04 -6.63 -6.47
N SER A 318 14.79 -6.27 -6.19
CA SER A 318 13.61 -7.10 -6.47
C SER A 318 13.12 -7.00 -7.92
N GLY A 319 13.88 -6.33 -8.81
CA GLY A 319 13.60 -6.26 -10.24
C GLY A 319 12.72 -5.10 -10.69
N GLY A 320 12.36 -4.15 -9.82
CA GLY A 320 11.62 -2.94 -10.17
C GLY A 320 12.39 -2.00 -11.09
N SER A 321 11.71 -1.21 -11.93
CA SER A 321 12.36 -0.18 -12.75
C SER A 321 12.84 0.99 -11.88
N PRO A 322 13.91 1.71 -12.27
CA PRO A 322 14.34 2.95 -11.61
C PRO A 322 13.19 3.92 -11.33
N SER A 323 12.33 4.17 -12.31
CA SER A 323 11.17 5.06 -12.17
C SER A 323 10.15 4.54 -11.14
N PHE A 324 9.77 3.26 -11.25
CA PHE A 324 8.86 2.60 -10.30
C PHE A 324 9.42 2.62 -8.88
N SER A 325 10.69 2.24 -8.72
CA SER A 325 11.36 2.11 -7.42
C SER A 325 11.46 3.47 -6.73
N MET A 326 11.77 4.54 -7.47
CA MET A 326 11.86 5.89 -6.91
C MET A 326 10.48 6.39 -6.47
N ARG A 327 9.45 6.15 -7.28
CA ARG A 327 8.09 6.57 -6.95
C ARG A 327 7.56 5.85 -5.70
N LEU A 328 7.76 4.54 -5.62
CA LEU A 328 7.40 3.75 -4.45
C LEU A 328 8.17 4.22 -3.20
N ALA A 329 9.47 4.49 -3.35
CA ALA A 329 10.33 4.95 -2.26
C ALA A 329 9.93 6.31 -1.69
N ILE A 330 9.62 7.29 -2.57
CA ILE A 330 9.18 8.62 -2.13
C ILE A 330 7.81 8.54 -1.46
N LEU A 331 6.88 7.76 -2.03
CA LEU A 331 5.52 7.60 -1.50
C LEU A 331 5.52 7.07 -0.06
N LEU A 332 6.42 6.12 0.26
CA LEU A 332 6.54 5.50 1.59
C LEU A 332 7.70 6.07 2.44
N GLY A 333 8.32 7.17 2.00
CA GLY A 333 9.53 7.72 2.64
C GLY A 333 9.32 8.41 3.99
N GLN A 334 8.07 8.62 4.37
CA GLN A 334 7.63 9.34 5.58
C GLN A 334 7.42 8.42 6.78
N GLY A 335 7.27 8.99 7.98
CA GLY A 335 7.06 8.23 9.21
C GLY A 335 5.71 7.50 9.26
N GLY A 336 5.51 6.70 10.31
CA GLY A 336 4.24 6.00 10.58
C GLY A 336 3.42 6.71 11.65
N GLU A 337 2.10 6.75 11.49
CA GLU A 337 1.19 7.26 12.53
C GLU A 337 1.21 6.37 13.79
N PHE A 338 1.39 5.07 13.59
CA PHE A 338 1.57 4.09 14.66
C PHE A 338 2.88 4.25 15.42
N ALA A 339 3.90 4.89 14.84
CA ALA A 339 5.14 5.17 15.55
C ALA A 339 4.91 6.21 16.67
N LEU A 340 3.96 7.13 16.50
CA LEU A 340 3.56 8.07 17.56
C LEU A 340 2.96 7.32 18.76
N VAL A 341 2.11 6.33 18.49
CA VAL A 341 1.56 5.43 19.52
C VAL A 341 2.69 4.66 20.21
N LEU A 342 3.56 4.03 19.41
CA LEU A 342 4.67 3.20 19.90
C LEU A 342 5.60 3.97 20.84
N PHE A 343 5.99 5.20 20.47
CA PHE A 343 6.84 6.05 21.29
C PHE A 343 6.13 6.54 22.56
N GLY A 344 4.82 6.82 22.49
CA GLY A 344 4.03 7.14 23.67
C GLY A 344 4.03 6.02 24.71
N VAL A 345 3.78 4.77 24.27
CA VAL A 345 3.82 3.60 25.15
C VAL A 345 5.25 3.36 25.69
N ALA A 346 6.27 3.52 24.86
CA ALA A 346 7.66 3.36 25.30
C ALA A 346 8.09 4.36 26.38
N VAL A 347 7.53 5.59 26.38
CA VAL A 347 7.72 6.57 27.46
C VAL A 347 7.04 6.12 28.75
N GLN A 348 5.81 5.62 28.67
CA GLN A 348 5.08 5.11 29.84
C GLN A 348 5.84 3.95 30.51
N ASP A 349 6.41 3.06 29.70
CA ASP A 349 7.21 1.91 30.15
C ASP A 349 8.67 2.25 30.48
N ARG A 350 9.05 3.53 30.44
CA ARG A 350 10.41 4.05 30.74
C ARG A 350 11.53 3.47 29.88
N LEU A 351 11.19 2.96 28.70
CA LEU A 351 12.16 2.48 27.71
C LEU A 351 12.70 3.62 26.84
N LEU A 352 11.98 4.74 26.77
CA LEU A 352 12.37 5.92 26.03
C LEU A 352 12.20 7.17 26.89
N ASP A 353 13.16 8.09 26.86
CA ASP A 353 13.04 9.36 27.57
C ASP A 353 12.07 10.31 26.84
N ASN A 354 11.44 11.20 27.61
CA ASN A 354 10.42 12.12 27.08
C ASN A 354 10.98 13.06 26.00
N LEU A 355 12.22 13.55 26.15
CA LEU A 355 12.84 14.43 25.16
C LEU A 355 13.01 13.71 23.82
N THR A 356 13.59 12.50 23.81
CA THR A 356 13.75 11.69 22.61
C THR A 356 12.41 11.38 21.95
N ALA A 357 11.38 11.05 22.74
CA ALA A 357 10.03 10.80 22.21
C ALA A 357 9.48 12.03 21.49
N GLN A 358 9.56 13.21 22.12
CA GLN A 358 9.08 14.46 21.53
C GLN A 358 9.82 14.80 20.23
N LEU A 359 11.15 14.63 20.19
CA LEU A 359 11.93 14.85 18.97
C LEU A 359 11.51 13.91 17.83
N LEU A 360 11.27 12.63 18.14
CA LEU A 360 10.81 11.64 17.16
C LEU A 360 9.39 11.92 16.68
N MET A 361 8.48 12.24 17.60
CA MET A 361 7.09 12.58 17.28
C MET A 361 7.01 13.86 16.42
N ALA A 362 7.77 14.89 16.76
CA ALA A 362 7.87 16.10 15.95
C ALA A 362 8.46 15.82 14.56
N THR A 363 9.49 14.96 14.48
CA THR A 363 10.08 14.51 13.21
C THR A 363 9.05 13.82 12.32
N ILE A 364 8.25 12.90 12.88
CA ILE A 364 7.18 12.22 12.16
C ILE A 364 6.09 13.20 11.72
N GLY A 365 5.63 14.08 12.61
CA GLY A 365 4.62 15.08 12.31
C GLY A 365 5.02 16.02 11.16
N ILE A 366 6.28 16.50 11.16
CA ILE A 366 6.81 17.32 10.06
C ILE A 366 6.92 16.50 8.77
N SER A 367 7.28 15.21 8.86
CA SER A 367 7.33 14.33 7.68
C SER A 367 5.95 14.21 7.01
N PHE A 368 4.85 14.19 7.77
CA PHE A 368 3.49 14.15 7.22
C PHE A 368 3.18 15.40 6.39
N ILE A 369 3.59 16.56 6.89
CA ILE A 369 3.40 17.84 6.20
C ILE A 369 4.20 17.87 4.89
N LEU A 370 5.44 17.37 4.90
CA LEU A 370 6.34 17.42 3.74
C LEU A 370 6.01 16.38 2.66
N THR A 371 5.34 15.28 3.01
CA THR A 371 5.11 14.14 2.11
C THR A 371 4.33 14.50 0.85
N PRO A 372 3.16 15.18 0.90
CA PRO A 372 2.41 15.53 -0.30
C PRO A 372 3.26 16.35 -1.28
N PHE A 373 4.09 17.27 -0.78
CA PHE A 373 4.98 18.07 -1.61
C PHE A 373 6.05 17.18 -2.28
N LEU A 374 6.72 16.31 -1.53
CA LEU A 374 7.71 15.38 -2.08
C LEU A 374 7.11 14.46 -3.15
N VAL A 375 5.90 13.95 -2.93
CA VAL A 375 5.19 13.10 -3.90
C VAL A 375 4.82 13.88 -5.16
N GLN A 376 4.37 15.14 -5.05
CA GLN A 376 4.14 16.00 -6.23
C GLN A 376 5.43 16.26 -7.03
N PHE A 377 6.56 16.50 -6.34
CA PHE A 377 7.86 16.67 -6.99
C PHE A 377 8.37 15.38 -7.65
N SER A 378 8.01 14.21 -7.09
CA SER A 378 8.44 12.89 -7.59
C SER A 378 8.10 12.67 -9.06
N HIS A 379 6.97 13.21 -9.54
CA HIS A 379 6.54 13.06 -10.93
C HIS A 379 7.59 13.61 -11.92
N ARG A 380 8.25 14.72 -11.59
CA ARG A 380 9.33 15.28 -12.43
C ARG A 380 10.59 14.42 -12.42
N LEU A 381 10.93 13.84 -11.27
CA LEU A 381 12.13 13.02 -11.10
C LEU A 381 11.96 11.66 -11.78
N SER A 382 10.81 11.01 -11.60
CA SER A 382 10.44 9.77 -12.27
C SER A 382 10.38 9.94 -13.79
N CYS A 383 9.89 11.09 -14.29
CA CYS A 383 9.93 11.41 -15.72
C CYS A 383 11.35 11.51 -16.30
N ARG A 384 12.34 11.97 -15.53
CA ARG A 384 13.75 12.04 -15.99
C ARG A 384 14.39 10.66 -16.00
N LEU A 385 14.12 9.83 -14.99
CA LEU A 385 14.60 8.44 -14.96
C LEU A 385 13.99 7.61 -16.10
N ALA A 386 12.70 7.81 -16.38
CA ALA A 386 12.02 7.20 -17.53
C ALA A 386 12.62 7.65 -18.89
N GLN A 387 13.14 8.88 -19.00
CA GLN A 387 13.83 9.34 -20.21
C GLN A 387 15.16 8.60 -20.44
N THR A 388 15.90 8.26 -19.38
CA THR A 388 17.11 7.45 -19.50
C THR A 388 16.79 6.02 -19.91
N GLU A 389 15.70 5.44 -19.39
CA GLU A 389 15.19 4.13 -19.84
C GLU A 389 14.79 4.17 -21.33
N CYS A 390 14.11 5.23 -21.77
CA CYS A 390 13.77 5.45 -23.19
C CYS A 390 14.99 5.49 -24.13
N ASN A 391 16.13 6.06 -23.69
CA ASN A 391 17.33 6.11 -24.53
C ASN A 391 17.96 4.72 -24.73
N ILE A 392 17.90 3.85 -23.73
CA ILE A 392 18.39 2.46 -23.84
C ILE A 392 17.51 1.64 -24.80
N ILE A 393 16.19 1.89 -24.79
CA ILE A 393 15.22 1.23 -25.69
C ILE A 393 15.44 1.68 -27.15
N LYS A 394 15.77 2.96 -27.38
CA LYS A 394 15.97 3.51 -28.73
C LYS A 394 17.03 2.77 -29.55
N ASP A 395 18.11 2.32 -28.92
CA ASP A 395 19.23 1.68 -29.63
C ASP A 395 18.91 0.26 -30.11
N ASN A 396 17.94 -0.44 -29.49
CA ASN A 396 17.63 -1.85 -29.81
C ASN A 396 16.37 -2.06 -30.67
N VAL A 397 15.47 -1.07 -30.79
CA VAL A 397 14.04 -1.39 -31.06
C VAL A 397 13.47 -0.78 -32.36
N CYS A 398 14.15 0.19 -32.96
CA CYS A 398 13.55 1.03 -34.02
C CYS A 398 13.50 0.39 -35.43
N ARG A 399 12.80 -0.74 -35.65
CA ARG A 399 12.57 -1.30 -37.03
C ARG A 399 11.25 -2.07 -37.28
N GLY A 400 10.28 -2.09 -36.37
CA GLY A 400 9.02 -2.85 -36.57
C GLY A 400 7.95 -2.15 -37.44
N ARG A 401 7.30 -2.89 -38.34
CA ARG A 401 6.07 -2.49 -39.10
C ARG A 401 4.81 -2.58 -38.24
N VAL A 402 4.76 -3.50 -37.27
CA VAL A 402 3.67 -3.67 -36.30
C VAL A 402 4.16 -3.33 -34.90
N PHE A 403 3.43 -2.50 -34.15
CA PHE A 403 3.72 -2.23 -32.74
C PHE A 403 2.76 -2.99 -31.84
N ILE A 404 3.28 -3.81 -30.93
CA ILE A 404 2.49 -4.61 -29.99
C ILE A 404 2.68 -4.04 -28.59
N ALA A 405 1.64 -3.42 -28.04
CA ALA A 405 1.56 -3.03 -26.64
C ALA A 405 1.10 -4.25 -25.83
N GLY A 406 2.01 -4.87 -25.07
CA GLY A 406 1.80 -6.09 -24.31
C GLY A 406 2.45 -7.32 -24.97
N PHE A 407 3.33 -8.00 -24.24
CA PHE A 407 3.99 -9.26 -24.60
C PHE A 407 3.61 -10.39 -23.61
N GLY A 408 2.33 -10.42 -23.23
CA GLY A 408 1.68 -11.54 -22.55
C GLY A 408 1.30 -12.66 -23.52
N ARG A 409 0.37 -13.54 -23.12
CA ARG A 409 -0.06 -14.69 -23.95
C ARG A 409 -0.44 -14.29 -25.38
N VAL A 410 -1.36 -13.32 -25.52
CA VAL A 410 -1.85 -12.88 -26.84
C VAL A 410 -0.76 -12.17 -27.65
N GLY A 411 0.04 -11.32 -27.00
CA GLY A 411 1.16 -10.64 -27.65
C GLY A 411 2.24 -11.60 -28.17
N GLN A 412 2.53 -12.68 -27.42
CA GLN A 412 3.48 -13.72 -27.81
C GLN A 412 2.98 -14.55 -28.99
N ILE A 413 1.70 -14.94 -28.99
CA ILE A 413 1.07 -15.65 -30.11
C ILE A 413 1.19 -14.79 -31.38
N LEU A 414 0.81 -13.52 -31.29
CA LEU A 414 0.90 -12.61 -32.43
C LEU A 414 2.34 -12.44 -32.92
N ALA A 415 3.31 -12.25 -32.02
CA ALA A 415 4.71 -12.11 -32.39
C ALA A 415 5.24 -13.34 -33.15
N ARG A 416 4.88 -14.56 -32.71
CA ARG A 416 5.28 -15.82 -33.38
C ARG A 416 4.73 -15.94 -34.80
N VAL A 417 3.47 -15.54 -34.99
CA VAL A 417 2.84 -15.52 -36.30
C VAL A 417 3.50 -14.47 -37.21
N LEU A 418 3.77 -13.27 -36.69
CA LEU A 418 4.42 -12.20 -37.46
C LEU A 418 5.86 -12.55 -37.85
N GLU A 419 6.63 -13.23 -36.99
CA GLU A 419 7.95 -13.81 -37.35
C GLU A 419 7.83 -14.79 -38.53
N THR A 420 6.86 -15.70 -38.47
CA THR A 420 6.68 -16.75 -39.50
C THR A 420 6.34 -16.15 -40.86
N GLU A 421 5.54 -15.09 -40.90
CA GLU A 421 5.20 -14.33 -42.11
C GLU A 421 6.25 -13.25 -42.46
N ASN A 422 7.37 -13.19 -41.73
CA ASN A 422 8.46 -12.24 -41.93
C ASN A 422 8.01 -10.77 -41.91
N ILE A 423 6.99 -10.47 -41.10
CA ILE A 423 6.46 -9.13 -40.88
C ILE A 423 7.19 -8.54 -39.67
N ALA A 424 8.02 -7.53 -39.91
CA ALA A 424 8.74 -6.86 -38.83
C ALA A 424 7.75 -6.30 -37.79
N TYR A 425 7.99 -6.58 -36.51
CA TYR A 425 7.21 -6.04 -35.41
C TYR A 425 8.13 -5.61 -34.27
N THR A 426 7.56 -4.89 -33.32
CA THR A 426 8.17 -4.52 -32.05
C THR A 426 7.13 -4.72 -30.97
N ALA A 427 7.43 -5.54 -29.96
CA ALA A 427 6.57 -5.71 -28.81
C ALA A 427 7.14 -5.05 -27.55
N LEU A 428 6.26 -4.46 -26.73
CA LEU A 428 6.63 -3.74 -25.51
C LEU A 428 5.87 -4.33 -24.31
N ASP A 429 6.57 -4.70 -23.23
CA ASP A 429 5.94 -5.18 -21.99
C ASP A 429 6.69 -4.68 -20.75
N ARG A 430 5.94 -4.57 -19.64
CA ARG A 430 6.40 -4.17 -18.31
C ARG A 430 6.98 -5.33 -17.50
N ASP A 431 6.84 -6.57 -17.95
CA ASP A 431 7.35 -7.77 -17.28
C ASP A 431 8.76 -8.10 -17.79
N ARG A 432 9.77 -7.88 -16.93
CA ARG A 432 11.18 -8.16 -17.26
C ARG A 432 11.46 -9.63 -17.53
N GLU A 433 10.80 -10.54 -16.81
CA GLU A 433 11.02 -11.98 -16.98
C GLU A 433 10.51 -12.43 -18.36
N ARG A 434 9.34 -11.93 -18.79
CA ARG A 434 8.81 -12.19 -20.15
C ARG A 434 9.68 -11.60 -21.24
N ILE A 435 10.17 -10.37 -21.07
CA ILE A 435 11.04 -9.72 -22.04
C ILE A 435 12.38 -10.45 -22.15
N ALA A 436 12.98 -10.85 -21.03
CA ALA A 436 14.22 -11.63 -21.03
C ALA A 436 14.04 -12.98 -21.76
N LYS A 437 12.93 -13.68 -21.50
CA LYS A 437 12.57 -14.92 -22.19
C LYS A 437 12.37 -14.68 -23.70
N GLY A 438 11.60 -13.65 -24.06
CA GLY A 438 11.36 -13.29 -25.45
C GLY A 438 12.64 -12.95 -26.23
N LEU A 439 13.55 -12.19 -25.62
CA LEU A 439 14.87 -11.89 -26.21
C LEU A 439 15.71 -13.16 -26.40
N SER A 440 15.68 -14.10 -25.43
CA SER A 440 16.40 -15.37 -25.54
C SER A 440 15.84 -16.29 -26.63
N GLU A 441 14.55 -16.15 -26.94
CA GLU A 441 13.85 -16.86 -28.02
C GLU A 441 13.98 -16.12 -29.37
N GLY A 442 14.68 -14.98 -29.40
CA GLY A 442 14.96 -14.22 -30.62
C GLY A 442 13.88 -13.22 -31.03
N PHE A 443 12.83 -13.02 -30.22
CA PHE A 443 11.77 -12.08 -30.53
C PHE A 443 12.22 -10.62 -30.41
N ASN A 444 11.68 -9.74 -31.26
CA ASN A 444 11.94 -8.30 -31.21
C ASN A 444 11.08 -7.62 -30.13
N VAL A 445 11.52 -7.74 -28.88
CA VAL A 445 10.79 -7.29 -27.69
C VAL A 445 11.58 -6.23 -26.92
N ALA A 446 10.86 -5.34 -26.24
CA ALA A 446 11.40 -4.24 -25.48
C ALA A 446 10.75 -4.16 -24.11
N PHE A 447 11.56 -3.86 -23.08
CA PHE A 447 11.04 -3.57 -21.77
C PHE A 447 10.55 -2.12 -21.69
N GLY A 448 9.31 -1.91 -21.26
CA GLY A 448 8.79 -0.58 -21.00
C GLY A 448 7.29 -0.57 -20.70
N ASP A 449 6.83 0.50 -20.08
CA ASP A 449 5.41 0.67 -19.77
C ASP A 449 4.67 1.27 -20.99
N PRO A 450 3.80 0.51 -21.68
CA PRO A 450 3.08 0.98 -22.86
C PRO A 450 2.08 2.11 -22.55
N ILE A 451 1.79 2.43 -21.28
CA ILE A 451 0.92 3.55 -20.92
C ILE A 451 1.67 4.89 -21.07
N GLN A 452 2.99 4.89 -21.00
CA GLN A 452 3.78 6.12 -21.00
C GLN A 452 3.99 6.63 -22.43
N PRO A 453 3.47 7.83 -22.80
CA PRO A 453 3.60 8.41 -24.14
C PRO A 453 5.04 8.44 -24.68
N LYS A 454 6.00 8.76 -23.80
CA LYS A 454 7.42 8.84 -24.15
C LYS A 454 8.00 7.47 -24.52
N ILE A 455 7.56 6.40 -23.86
CA ILE A 455 8.00 5.03 -24.14
C ILE A 455 7.41 4.57 -25.47
N LEU A 456 6.11 4.80 -25.71
CA LEU A 456 5.46 4.51 -26.99
C LEU A 456 6.17 5.20 -28.17
N THR A 457 6.47 6.49 -28.02
CA THR A 457 7.19 7.27 -29.04
C THR A 457 8.59 6.68 -29.29
N SER A 458 9.31 6.33 -28.22
CA SER A 458 10.69 5.83 -28.31
C SER A 458 10.79 4.41 -28.85
N ALA A 459 9.77 3.58 -28.60
CA ALA A 459 9.65 2.23 -29.12
C ALA A 459 9.14 2.20 -30.57
N GLY A 460 8.95 3.38 -31.20
CA GLY A 460 8.61 3.49 -32.61
C GLY A 460 7.12 3.36 -32.94
N ALA A 461 6.22 3.45 -31.94
CA ALA A 461 4.79 3.33 -32.17
C ALA A 461 4.26 4.36 -33.19
N GLU A 462 4.83 5.57 -33.25
CA GLU A 462 4.46 6.62 -34.21
C GLU A 462 4.80 6.25 -35.68
N LYS A 463 5.72 5.31 -35.90
CA LYS A 463 6.17 4.88 -37.24
C LYS A 463 5.57 3.55 -37.67
N ALA A 464 4.81 2.90 -36.80
CA ALA A 464 4.19 1.62 -37.08
C ALA A 464 3.05 1.76 -38.10
N SER A 465 2.90 0.76 -38.97
CA SER A 465 1.79 0.69 -39.93
C SER A 465 0.51 0.12 -39.31
N ALA A 466 0.63 -0.58 -38.17
CA ALA A 466 -0.48 -1.07 -37.37
C ALA A 466 -0.08 -1.12 -35.89
N ILE A 467 -1.05 -0.86 -35.00
CA ILE A 467 -0.86 -0.93 -33.55
C ILE A 467 -1.78 -1.99 -32.97
N VAL A 468 -1.23 -2.86 -32.14
CA VAL A 468 -1.97 -3.91 -31.45
C VAL A 468 -1.86 -3.69 -29.95
N ILE A 469 -3.00 -3.59 -29.27
CA ILE A 469 -3.10 -3.50 -27.81
C ILE A 469 -3.52 -4.87 -27.29
N ALA A 470 -2.55 -5.60 -26.77
CA ALA A 470 -2.69 -6.94 -26.19
C ALA A 470 -2.60 -6.90 -24.64
N ILE A 471 -3.05 -5.79 -24.04
CA ILE A 471 -3.06 -5.57 -22.59
C ILE A 471 -4.48 -5.75 -22.08
N ASP A 472 -4.64 -6.62 -21.08
CA ASP A 472 -5.92 -6.90 -20.46
C ASP A 472 -6.27 -5.86 -19.37
N SER A 473 -6.44 -4.60 -19.79
CA SER A 473 -6.79 -3.49 -18.90
C SER A 473 -7.41 -2.32 -19.68
N MET A 474 -8.69 -2.04 -19.41
CA MET A 474 -9.42 -0.97 -20.08
C MET A 474 -8.85 0.43 -19.83
N SER A 475 -8.37 0.73 -18.62
CA SER A 475 -7.74 2.02 -18.30
C SER A 475 -6.44 2.25 -19.08
N CYS A 476 -5.63 1.20 -19.24
CA CYS A 476 -4.40 1.24 -20.03
C CYS A 476 -4.73 1.41 -21.52
N THR A 477 -5.66 0.61 -22.03
CA THR A 477 -6.12 0.67 -23.42
C THR A 477 -6.64 2.06 -23.77
N LYS A 478 -7.51 2.65 -22.93
CA LYS A 478 -8.03 4.00 -23.13
C LYS A 478 -6.91 5.04 -23.19
N SER A 479 -5.95 4.97 -22.26
CA SER A 479 -4.81 5.90 -22.22
C SER A 479 -3.96 5.85 -23.50
N ILE A 480 -3.70 4.64 -24.01
CA ILE A 480 -2.95 4.43 -25.27
C ILE A 480 -3.75 4.95 -26.47
N VAL A 481 -5.04 4.63 -26.54
CA VAL A 481 -5.93 5.07 -27.62
C VAL A 481 -6.09 6.59 -27.65
N ASP A 482 -6.28 7.23 -26.49
CA ASP A 482 -6.39 8.69 -26.39
C ASP A 482 -5.09 9.38 -26.81
N TRP A 483 -3.94 8.83 -26.43
CA TRP A 483 -2.65 9.31 -26.91
C TRP A 483 -2.49 9.17 -28.42
N LEU A 484 -2.91 8.03 -29.00
CA LEU A 484 -2.84 7.80 -30.44
C LEU A 484 -3.72 8.76 -31.23
N LYS A 485 -4.95 9.00 -30.77
CA LYS A 485 -5.87 9.97 -31.38
C LYS A 485 -5.28 11.38 -31.46
N GLN A 486 -4.52 11.80 -30.45
CA GLN A 486 -3.88 13.12 -30.46
C GLN A 486 -2.73 13.24 -31.47
N LYS A 487 -2.18 12.11 -31.92
CA LYS A 487 -0.96 12.07 -32.73
C LYS A 487 -1.19 11.67 -34.18
N GLN A 488 -2.03 10.67 -34.45
CA GLN A 488 -2.35 10.20 -35.79
C GLN A 488 -3.74 9.55 -35.86
N GLU A 489 -4.62 10.07 -36.71
CA GLU A 489 -5.99 9.53 -36.88
C GLU A 489 -6.10 8.34 -37.84
N HIS A 490 -5.02 7.96 -38.56
CA HIS A 490 -5.11 7.04 -39.70
C HIS A 490 -4.48 5.65 -39.48
N ILE A 491 -3.79 5.39 -38.36
CA ILE A 491 -3.22 4.06 -38.09
C ILE A 491 -4.34 3.12 -37.61
N PRO A 492 -4.47 1.90 -38.18
CA PRO A 492 -5.40 0.89 -37.67
C PRO A 492 -4.95 0.37 -36.30
N ILE A 493 -5.91 0.29 -35.37
CA ILE A 493 -5.68 -0.14 -33.99
C ILE A 493 -6.42 -1.46 -33.77
N PHE A 494 -5.73 -2.51 -33.35
CA PHE A 494 -6.31 -3.80 -33.01
C PHE A 494 -6.30 -3.94 -31.49
N ILE A 495 -7.46 -4.22 -30.88
CA ILE A 495 -7.59 -4.26 -29.42
C ILE A 495 -8.10 -5.65 -29.02
N HIS A 496 -7.38 -6.28 -28.11
CA HIS A 496 -7.86 -7.48 -27.43
C HIS A 496 -8.49 -7.10 -26.09
N THR A 497 -9.67 -7.63 -25.81
CA THR A 497 -10.35 -7.50 -24.52
C THR A 497 -10.98 -8.84 -24.15
N CYS A 498 -10.94 -9.24 -22.89
CA CYS A 498 -11.67 -10.43 -22.42
C CYS A 498 -13.08 -10.10 -21.89
N ASN A 499 -13.40 -8.81 -21.73
CA ASN A 499 -14.65 -8.35 -21.12
C ASN A 499 -15.65 -7.84 -22.18
N PRO A 500 -16.83 -8.47 -22.32
CA PRO A 500 -17.88 -8.01 -23.23
C PRO A 500 -18.38 -6.59 -22.94
N GLU A 501 -18.34 -6.13 -21.69
CA GLU A 501 -18.80 -4.78 -21.31
C GLU A 501 -17.88 -3.68 -21.88
N ASP A 502 -16.58 -3.96 -21.99
CA ASP A 502 -15.60 -3.03 -22.55
C ASP A 502 -15.81 -2.82 -24.06
N LEU A 503 -16.47 -3.77 -24.74
CA LEU A 503 -16.73 -3.69 -26.17
C LEU A 503 -17.66 -2.53 -26.54
N GLU A 504 -18.68 -2.23 -25.71
CA GLU A 504 -19.56 -1.07 -25.95
C GLU A 504 -18.81 0.26 -25.78
N ASN A 505 -17.95 0.33 -24.76
CA ASN A 505 -17.13 1.51 -24.49
C ASN A 505 -16.10 1.74 -25.59
N LEU A 506 -15.48 0.68 -26.12
CA LEU A 506 -14.52 0.73 -27.22
C LEU A 506 -15.20 1.03 -28.56
N LYS A 507 -16.43 0.57 -28.83
CA LYS A 507 -17.18 0.90 -30.05
C LYS A 507 -17.50 2.39 -30.19
N ARG A 508 -17.65 3.11 -29.07
CA ARG A 508 -17.85 4.58 -29.07
C ARG A 508 -16.60 5.34 -29.53
N ILE A 509 -15.45 4.68 -29.55
CA ILE A 509 -14.17 5.22 -30.01
C ILE A 509 -14.10 5.00 -31.53
N ASN A 510 -14.52 5.99 -32.31
CA ASN A 510 -14.73 5.99 -33.77
C ASN A 510 -13.49 5.75 -34.69
N ALA A 511 -12.50 4.95 -34.26
CA ALA A 511 -11.32 4.61 -35.07
C ALA A 511 -11.53 3.29 -35.85
N LYS A 512 -10.64 2.98 -36.81
CA LYS A 512 -10.53 1.66 -37.45
C LYS A 512 -10.07 0.62 -36.41
N ILE A 513 -10.97 0.26 -35.50
CA ILE A 513 -10.72 -0.65 -34.38
C ILE A 513 -11.27 -2.01 -34.72
N VAL A 514 -10.41 -3.03 -34.73
CA VAL A 514 -10.86 -4.42 -34.71
C VAL A 514 -10.74 -4.93 -33.28
N ILE A 515 -11.86 -5.41 -32.73
CA ILE A 515 -11.97 -5.87 -31.34
C ILE A 515 -12.07 -7.39 -31.34
N ASP A 516 -11.19 -8.03 -30.57
CA ASP A 516 -11.27 -9.45 -30.26
C ASP A 516 -11.78 -9.63 -28.82
N VAL A 517 -12.85 -10.40 -28.66
CA VAL A 517 -13.45 -10.77 -27.35
C VAL A 517 -13.05 -12.19 -26.93
N ASP A 518 -12.41 -12.95 -27.82
CA ASP A 518 -11.98 -14.31 -27.53
C ASP A 518 -10.74 -14.29 -26.65
N THR A 519 -10.82 -14.96 -25.50
CA THR A 519 -9.68 -15.18 -24.58
C THR A 519 -8.43 -15.70 -25.29
N SER A 520 -8.58 -16.47 -26.38
CA SER A 520 -7.47 -17.09 -27.09
C SER A 520 -6.58 -16.09 -27.84
N GLY A 521 -7.11 -14.95 -28.27
CA GLY A 521 -6.41 -13.96 -29.10
C GLY A 521 -6.26 -14.34 -30.59
N TYR A 522 -6.90 -15.43 -31.04
CA TYR A 522 -6.78 -15.89 -32.43
C TYR A 522 -7.49 -15.00 -33.43
N ALA A 523 -8.64 -14.43 -33.07
CA ALA A 523 -9.35 -13.53 -33.97
C ALA A 523 -8.59 -12.20 -34.15
N LEU A 524 -7.90 -11.73 -33.10
CA LEU A 524 -6.96 -10.61 -33.19
C LEU A 524 -5.84 -10.91 -34.20
N CYS A 525 -5.21 -12.09 -34.10
CA CYS A 525 -4.14 -12.49 -35.02
C CYS A 525 -4.63 -12.53 -36.46
N SER A 526 -5.79 -13.15 -36.71
CA SER A 526 -6.43 -13.20 -38.03
C SER A 526 -6.66 -11.79 -38.60
N ALA A 527 -7.20 -10.88 -37.79
CA ALA A 527 -7.47 -9.51 -38.21
C ALA A 527 -6.19 -8.75 -38.59
N VAL A 528 -5.12 -8.90 -37.82
CA VAL A 528 -3.81 -8.27 -38.10
C VAL A 528 -3.23 -8.83 -39.41
N LEU A 529 -3.22 -10.15 -39.60
CA LEU A 529 -2.68 -10.76 -40.82
C LEU A 529 -3.46 -10.38 -42.08
N LYS A 530 -4.80 -10.34 -42.01
CA LYS A 530 -5.64 -9.87 -43.12
C LYS A 530 -5.29 -8.44 -43.52
N HIS A 531 -4.97 -7.58 -42.54
CA HIS A 531 -4.54 -6.22 -42.81
C HIS A 531 -3.24 -6.13 -43.61
N PHE A 532 -2.33 -7.10 -43.44
CA PHE A 532 -1.08 -7.19 -44.19
C PHE A 532 -1.17 -8.06 -45.47
N ASN A 533 -2.38 -8.37 -45.95
CA ASN A 533 -2.66 -9.15 -47.17
C ASN A 533 -2.12 -10.59 -47.16
N VAL A 534 -2.02 -11.22 -45.99
CA VAL A 534 -1.75 -12.66 -45.90
C VAL A 534 -2.97 -13.44 -46.39
N SER A 535 -2.77 -14.51 -47.16
CA SER A 535 -3.88 -15.26 -47.76
C SER A 535 -4.71 -16.01 -46.70
N GLU A 536 -6.02 -16.16 -46.91
CA GLU A 536 -6.88 -16.85 -45.92
C GLU A 536 -6.44 -18.28 -45.65
N ALA A 537 -5.90 -18.99 -46.66
CA ALA A 537 -5.36 -20.33 -46.50
C ALA A 537 -4.14 -20.37 -45.56
N GLN A 538 -3.25 -19.38 -45.62
CA GLN A 538 -2.10 -19.27 -44.72
C GLN A 538 -2.52 -18.93 -43.29
N ILE A 539 -3.46 -17.99 -43.14
CA ILE A 539 -4.02 -17.61 -41.84
C ILE A 539 -4.65 -18.84 -41.17
N GLU A 540 -5.45 -19.62 -41.91
CA GLU A 540 -6.07 -20.81 -41.36
C GLU A 540 -5.04 -21.88 -40.97
N ALA A 541 -3.97 -22.05 -41.76
CA ALA A 541 -2.89 -22.97 -41.44
C ALA A 541 -2.16 -22.57 -40.14
N HIS A 542 -1.84 -21.29 -39.95
CA HIS A 542 -1.21 -20.79 -38.72
C HIS A 542 -2.10 -20.95 -37.50
N LEU A 543 -3.40 -20.62 -37.62
CA LEU A 543 -4.34 -20.77 -36.52
C LEU A 543 -4.54 -22.25 -36.13
N ARG A 544 -4.50 -23.18 -37.09
CA ARG A 544 -4.57 -24.63 -36.80
C ARG A 544 -3.33 -25.11 -36.04
N LEU A 545 -2.14 -24.66 -36.44
CA LEU A 545 -0.88 -25.01 -35.74
C LEU A 545 -0.88 -24.51 -34.30
N LEU A 546 -1.27 -23.25 -34.08
CA LEU A 546 -1.34 -22.67 -32.74
C LEU A 546 -2.35 -23.38 -31.84
N LYS A 547 -3.51 -23.79 -32.39
CA LYS A 547 -4.50 -24.58 -31.66
C LYS A 547 -3.96 -25.95 -31.28
N ALA A 548 -3.27 -26.62 -32.19
CA ALA A 548 -2.66 -27.93 -31.93
C ALA A 548 -1.54 -27.86 -30.87
N GLU A 549 -0.71 -26.81 -30.88
CA GLU A 549 0.30 -26.57 -29.84
C GLU A 549 -0.35 -26.35 -28.47
N ALA A 550 -1.42 -25.56 -28.41
CA ALA A 550 -2.13 -25.28 -27.17
C ALA A 550 -2.83 -26.52 -26.58
N GLU A 551 -3.39 -27.39 -27.44
CA GLU A 551 -3.97 -28.68 -27.03
C GLU A 551 -2.89 -29.63 -26.49
N HIS A 552 -1.71 -29.67 -27.12
CA HIS A 552 -0.60 -30.52 -26.68
C HIS A 552 -0.02 -30.09 -25.33
N ASP A 553 0.14 -28.78 -25.09
CA ASP A 553 0.59 -28.23 -23.80
C ASP A 553 -0.44 -28.49 -22.69
N PHE A 554 -1.74 -28.48 -23.02
CA PHE A 554 -2.81 -28.78 -22.08
C PHE A 554 -2.83 -30.26 -21.67
N GLU A 555 -2.70 -31.18 -22.64
CA GLU A 555 -2.58 -32.63 -22.37
C GLU A 555 -1.32 -32.97 -21.55
N TYR A 556 -0.20 -32.31 -21.84
CA TYR A 556 1.04 -32.48 -21.09
C TYR A 556 0.91 -32.05 -19.62
N LEU A 557 0.22 -30.93 -19.37
CA LEU A 557 -0.06 -30.45 -18.02
C LEU A 557 -1.06 -31.34 -17.27
N GLN A 558 -2.08 -31.87 -17.95
CA GLN A 558 -3.01 -32.85 -17.39
C GLN A 558 -2.33 -34.17 -17.02
N GLN A 559 -1.39 -34.67 -17.82
CA GLN A 559 -0.62 -35.88 -17.47
C GLN A 559 0.38 -35.67 -16.33
N ARG A 560 0.85 -34.43 -16.12
CA ARG A 560 1.86 -34.11 -15.11
C ARG A 560 1.28 -33.69 -13.76
N PHE A 561 0.03 -33.21 -13.73
CA PHE A 561 -0.63 -32.69 -12.54
C PHE A 561 -2.04 -33.25 -12.28
N GLY A 562 -2.52 -34.18 -13.11
CA GLY A 562 -3.81 -34.88 -12.96
C GLY A 562 -3.77 -36.07 -12.03
#